data_AF-A0A380KZ81-F1
#
_entry.id   AF-A0A380KZ81-F1
#
_cell.length_a   1.000
_cell.length_b   1.000
_cell.length_c   1.000
_cell.angle_alpha   90.00
_cell.angle_beta   90.00
_cell.angle_gamma   90.00
#
_symmetry.space_group_name_H-M   'P 1'
#
loop_
_entity.id
_entity.type
_entity.pdbx_description
1 polymer ?
#
loop_
_entity_poly.entity_id
_entity_poly.type
_entity_poly.pdbx_seq_one_letter_code
_entity_poly.pdbx_strand_id
1 'polypeptide(L)'
;MLKKIQKKLVKEQKQERVEELLSESEHSDLAEAIASQLSNSQLTLKSLAQELGFSPSYLSVLIKKDLGMPFQDYLIQIRMNEAKLLLLTTDLKIYEIAERVGFEDMNYFSQRFKQIVGLTPRQYKKGGQM
;
A
#
# COMPACT_ATOMS: atom_id res chain seq x y z
N MET A 1 6.46 -1.22 -48.83
CA MET A 1 5.57 -1.60 -47.71
C MET A 1 6.35 -2.04 -46.47
N LEU A 2 7.31 -2.98 -46.59
CA LEU A 2 8.04 -3.60 -45.47
C LEU A 2 8.83 -2.63 -44.55
N LYS A 3 9.50 -1.61 -45.10
CA LYS A 3 10.32 -0.65 -44.31
C LYS A 3 9.50 0.21 -43.31
N LYS A 4 8.22 0.48 -43.58
CA LYS A 4 7.33 1.23 -42.66
C LYS A 4 6.89 0.35 -41.49
N ILE A 5 6.65 -0.94 -41.75
CA ILE A 5 6.26 -1.92 -40.74
C ILE A 5 7.42 -2.14 -39.75
N GLN A 6 8.66 -2.31 -40.24
CA GLN A 6 9.85 -2.42 -39.38
C GLN A 6 10.07 -1.19 -38.48
N LYS A 7 9.87 0.03 -38.99
CA LYS A 7 10.00 1.25 -38.18
C LYS A 7 8.95 1.38 -37.09
N LYS A 8 7.71 0.93 -37.35
CA LYS A 8 6.63 0.94 -36.36
C LYS A 8 6.90 -0.09 -35.24
N LEU A 9 7.29 -1.30 -35.62
CA LEU A 9 7.70 -2.37 -34.68
C LEU A 9 8.84 -1.92 -33.76
N VAL A 10 9.89 -1.30 -34.32
CA VAL A 10 11.02 -0.82 -33.51
C VAL A 10 10.60 0.32 -32.56
N LYS A 11 9.67 1.18 -32.98
CA LYS A 11 9.16 2.27 -32.12
C LYS A 11 8.29 1.71 -30.98
N GLU A 12 7.44 0.73 -31.27
CA GLU A 12 6.60 0.04 -30.28
C GLU A 12 7.46 -0.74 -29.27
N GLN A 13 8.46 -1.50 -29.73
CA GLN A 13 9.42 -2.19 -28.86
C GLN A 13 10.24 -1.24 -27.98
N LYS A 14 10.65 -0.09 -28.53
CA LYS A 14 11.40 0.91 -27.76
C LYS A 14 10.52 1.60 -26.71
N GLN A 15 9.24 1.81 -27.04
CA GLN A 15 8.25 2.34 -26.11
C GLN A 15 7.96 1.34 -24.99
N GLU A 16 7.71 0.07 -25.32
CA GLU A 16 7.54 -1.02 -24.35
C GLU A 16 8.75 -1.14 -23.42
N ARG A 17 9.97 -1.11 -23.95
CA ARG A 17 11.21 -1.18 -23.15
C ARG A 17 11.34 -0.01 -22.17
N VAL A 18 10.94 1.19 -22.57
CA VAL A 18 10.96 2.38 -21.70
C VAL A 18 9.88 2.26 -20.62
N GLU A 19 8.69 1.78 -20.95
CA GLU A 19 7.61 1.50 -19.98
C GLU A 19 7.99 0.38 -19.01
N GLU A 20 8.71 -0.64 -19.47
CA GLU A 20 9.23 -1.74 -18.65
C GLU A 20 10.25 -1.22 -17.62
N LEU A 21 11.23 -0.42 -18.08
CA LEU A 21 12.24 0.21 -17.23
C LEU A 21 11.66 1.23 -16.25
N LEU A 22 10.69 2.05 -16.68
CA LEU A 22 9.96 2.96 -15.79
C LEU A 22 9.19 2.16 -14.75
N SER A 23 8.53 1.07 -15.14
CA SER A 23 7.83 0.22 -14.19
C SER A 23 8.79 -0.38 -13.17
N GLU A 24 9.94 -0.94 -13.57
CA GLU A 24 10.93 -1.50 -12.64
C GLU A 24 11.42 -0.47 -11.60
N SER A 25 11.62 0.79 -11.98
CA SER A 25 11.93 1.86 -11.02
C SER A 25 10.74 2.24 -10.13
N GLU A 26 9.53 2.29 -10.69
CA GLU A 26 8.30 2.60 -9.96
C GLU A 26 7.98 1.53 -8.89
N HIS A 27 8.35 0.26 -9.10
CA HIS A 27 8.05 -0.86 -8.17
C HIS A 27 8.61 -0.66 -6.76
N SER A 28 9.87 -0.22 -6.65
CA SER A 28 10.51 0.03 -5.34
C SER A 28 9.92 1.27 -4.68
N ASP A 29 9.60 2.28 -5.48
CA ASP A 29 9.19 3.60 -4.99
C ASP A 29 7.75 3.61 -4.45
N LEU A 30 6.87 2.77 -4.99
CA LEU A 30 5.46 2.73 -4.57
C LEU A 30 5.27 2.21 -3.14
N ALA A 31 5.98 1.16 -2.74
CA ALA A 31 5.88 0.63 -1.40
C ALA A 31 6.34 1.67 -0.35
N GLU A 32 7.42 2.38 -0.66
CA GLU A 32 7.97 3.44 0.19
C GLU A 32 7.06 4.68 0.24
N ALA A 33 6.51 5.10 -0.90
CA ALA A 33 5.54 6.20 -0.96
C ALA A 33 4.30 5.91 -0.09
N ILE A 34 3.80 4.68 -0.07
CA ILE A 34 2.68 4.30 0.80
C ILE A 34 3.12 4.22 2.26
N ALA A 35 4.28 3.61 2.55
CA ALA A 35 4.78 3.42 3.91
C ALA A 35 5.10 4.75 4.63
N SER A 36 5.65 5.73 3.92
CA SER A 36 5.95 7.07 4.46
C SER A 36 4.68 7.84 4.87
N GLN A 37 3.51 7.43 4.38
CA GLN A 37 2.21 8.05 4.67
C GLN A 37 1.29 7.14 5.49
N LEU A 38 1.84 6.13 6.16
CA LEU A 38 1.06 5.11 6.87
C LEU A 38 0.09 5.70 7.92
N SER A 39 0.51 6.76 8.62
CA SER A 39 -0.28 7.47 9.63
C SER A 39 -1.35 8.41 9.05
N ASN A 40 -1.35 8.67 7.75
CA ASN A 40 -2.32 9.56 7.12
C ASN A 40 -3.68 8.85 6.93
N SER A 41 -4.65 9.11 7.80
CA SER A 41 -5.99 8.53 7.74
C SER A 41 -6.75 8.84 6.44
N GLN A 42 -6.39 9.92 5.76
CA GLN A 42 -7.01 10.38 4.51
C GLN A 42 -6.25 9.92 3.26
N LEU A 43 -5.24 9.06 3.41
CA LEU A 43 -4.51 8.50 2.27
C LEU A 43 -5.44 7.63 1.42
N THR A 44 -5.60 8.01 0.15
CA THR A 44 -6.40 7.29 -0.84
C THR A 44 -5.58 7.03 -2.10
N LEU A 45 -6.03 6.08 -2.93
CA LEU A 45 -5.43 5.85 -4.24
C LEU A 45 -5.43 7.13 -5.10
N LYS A 46 -6.49 7.94 -4.98
CA LYS A 46 -6.63 9.19 -5.73
C LYS A 46 -5.61 10.23 -5.26
N SER A 47 -5.44 10.41 -3.95
CA SER A 47 -4.47 11.38 -3.43
C SER A 47 -3.05 10.97 -3.78
N LEU A 48 -2.72 9.68 -3.64
CA LEU A 48 -1.41 9.15 -4.01
C LEU A 48 -1.12 9.28 -5.51
N ALA A 49 -2.12 8.97 -6.36
CA ALA A 49 -1.97 9.14 -7.81
C ALA A 49 -1.70 10.60 -8.19
N GLN A 50 -2.40 11.55 -7.57
CA GLN A 50 -2.19 12.97 -7.79
C GLN A 50 -0.79 13.42 -7.36
N GLU A 51 -0.30 12.95 -6.22
CA GLU A 51 1.03 13.25 -5.70
C GLU A 51 2.14 12.73 -6.62
N LEU A 52 1.98 11.50 -7.13
CA LEU A 52 2.94 10.84 -8.01
C LEU A 52 2.80 11.22 -9.50
N GLY A 53 1.82 12.07 -9.85
CA GLY A 53 1.58 12.49 -11.24
C GLY A 53 0.94 11.42 -12.13
N PHE A 54 0.30 10.40 -11.54
CA PHE A 54 -0.40 9.34 -12.26
C PHE A 54 -1.90 9.56 -12.35
N SER A 55 -2.53 8.90 -13.33
CA SER A 55 -3.98 8.70 -13.25
C SER A 55 -4.30 7.64 -12.18
N PRO A 56 -5.43 7.76 -11.44
CA PRO A 56 -5.81 6.74 -10.46
C PRO A 56 -5.95 5.33 -11.05
N SER A 57 -6.42 5.23 -12.29
CA SER A 57 -6.58 3.95 -12.99
C SER A 57 -5.22 3.30 -13.28
N TYR A 58 -4.25 4.09 -13.77
CA TYR A 58 -2.89 3.59 -14.02
C TYR A 58 -2.24 3.13 -12.71
N LEU A 59 -2.30 3.96 -11.67
CA LEU A 59 -1.73 3.61 -10.37
C LEU A 59 -2.38 2.36 -9.76
N SER A 60 -3.69 2.15 -9.94
CA SER A 60 -4.38 0.93 -9.48
C SER A 60 -3.79 -0.33 -10.13
N VAL A 61 -3.59 -0.29 -11.45
CA VAL A 61 -3.01 -1.41 -12.22
C VAL A 61 -1.57 -1.64 -11.79
N LEU A 62 -0.79 -0.57 -11.67
CA LEU A 62 0.60 -0.62 -11.27
C LEU A 62 0.77 -1.22 -9.88
N ILE A 63 0.06 -0.71 -8.87
CA ILE A 63 0.09 -1.26 -7.50
C ILE A 63 -0.30 -2.74 -7.49
N LYS A 64 -1.34 -3.15 -8.22
CA LYS A 64 -1.74 -4.56 -8.26
C LYS A 64 -0.68 -5.45 -8.92
N LYS A 65 -0.01 -4.96 -9.97
CA LYS A 65 1.08 -5.64 -10.66
C LYS A 65 2.30 -5.78 -9.73
N ASP A 66 2.66 -4.70 -9.05
CA ASP A 66 3.94 -4.56 -8.36
C ASP A 66 3.89 -5.13 -6.95
N LEU A 67 2.80 -4.84 -6.23
CA LEU A 67 2.59 -5.23 -4.83
C LEU A 67 1.68 -6.47 -4.70
N GLY A 68 1.18 -6.98 -5.83
CA GLY A 68 0.40 -8.22 -5.90
C GLY A 68 -1.05 -8.10 -5.41
N MET A 69 -1.49 -6.92 -4.95
CA MET A 69 -2.83 -6.73 -4.40
C MET A 69 -3.37 -5.30 -4.60
N PRO A 70 -4.69 -5.10 -4.50
CA PRO A 70 -5.28 -3.76 -4.58
C PRO A 70 -4.72 -2.82 -3.51
N PHE A 71 -4.62 -1.53 -3.84
CA PHE A 71 -4.10 -0.49 -2.94
C PHE A 71 -4.70 -0.51 -1.54
N GLN A 72 -6.03 -0.64 -1.43
CA GLN A 72 -6.71 -0.62 -0.13
C GLN A 72 -6.31 -1.82 0.73
N ASP A 73 -6.17 -3.00 0.13
CA ASP A 73 -5.76 -4.21 0.82
C ASP A 73 -4.30 -4.11 1.26
N TYR A 74 -3.43 -3.58 0.39
CA TYR A 74 -2.02 -3.33 0.71
C TYR A 74 -1.86 -2.34 1.86
N LEU A 75 -2.55 -1.18 1.79
CA LEU A 75 -2.50 -0.16 2.84
C LEU A 75 -2.98 -0.71 4.19
N ILE A 76 -4.07 -1.47 4.19
CA ILE A 76 -4.56 -2.13 5.41
C ILE A 76 -3.52 -3.12 5.93
N GLN A 77 -2.91 -3.94 5.06
CA GLN A 77 -1.92 -4.93 5.47
C GLN A 77 -0.71 -4.29 6.15
N ILE A 78 -0.12 -3.25 5.55
CA ILE A 78 1.06 -2.59 6.14
C ILE A 78 0.70 -1.89 7.46
N ARG A 79 -0.48 -1.26 7.55
CA ARG A 79 -0.96 -0.64 8.81
C ARG A 79 -1.14 -1.66 9.91
N MET A 80 -1.67 -2.84 9.58
CA MET A 80 -1.85 -3.93 10.55
C MET A 80 -0.52 -4.52 10.98
N ASN A 81 0.46 -4.63 10.08
CA ASN A 81 1.80 -5.09 10.43
C ASN A 81 2.50 -4.12 11.38
N GLU A 82 2.42 -2.81 11.11
CA GLU A 82 2.95 -1.79 12.01
C GLU A 82 2.22 -1.81 13.36
N ALA A 83 0.90 -1.94 13.35
CA ALA A 83 0.12 -2.04 14.58
C ALA A 83 0.55 -3.26 15.43
N LYS A 84 0.79 -4.43 14.80
CA LYS A 84 1.31 -5.61 15.50
C LYS A 84 2.65 -5.34 16.16
N LEU A 85 3.56 -4.66 15.46
CA LEU A 85 4.86 -4.28 15.99
C LEU A 85 4.68 -3.39 17.22
N LEU A 86 3.95 -2.28 17.08
CA LEU A 86 3.71 -1.32 18.16
C LEU A 86 3.01 -1.95 19.38
N LEU A 87 2.08 -2.89 19.17
CA LEU A 87 1.40 -3.60 20.24
C LEU A 87 2.35 -4.48 21.06
N LEU A 88 3.41 -5.01 20.45
CA LEU A 88 4.38 -5.90 21.10
C LEU A 88 5.59 -5.16 21.68
N THR A 89 5.95 -4.01 21.11
CA THR A 89 7.20 -3.31 21.44
C THR A 89 7.01 -2.03 22.24
N THR A 90 5.76 -1.59 22.48
CA THR A 90 5.49 -0.31 23.15
C THR A 90 4.40 -0.41 24.23
N ASP A 91 4.41 0.56 25.16
CA ASP A 91 3.37 0.72 26.18
C ASP A 91 2.17 1.58 25.74
N LEU A 92 2.13 1.99 24.47
CA LEU A 92 1.06 2.83 23.91
C LEU A 92 -0.34 2.23 24.11
N LYS A 93 -1.31 3.09 24.39
CA LYS A 93 -2.72 2.71 24.43
C LYS A 93 -3.21 2.31 23.03
N ILE A 94 -4.25 1.50 22.97
CA ILE A 94 -4.76 0.97 21.70
C ILE A 94 -5.22 2.10 20.76
N TYR A 95 -5.83 3.17 21.29
CA TYR A 95 -6.23 4.32 20.49
C TYR A 95 -5.02 5.08 19.92
N GLU A 96 -3.94 5.19 20.68
CA GLU A 96 -2.70 5.83 20.24
C GLU A 96 -1.99 5.05 19.14
N ILE A 97 -2.13 3.72 19.13
CA ILE A 97 -1.63 2.86 18.06
C ILE A 97 -2.51 3.01 16.83
N ALA A 98 -3.83 3.02 16.99
CA ALA A 98 -4.78 3.23 15.88
C ALA A 98 -4.48 4.53 15.14
N GLU A 99 -4.30 5.64 15.86
CA GLU A 99 -3.96 6.93 15.28
C GLU A 99 -2.61 6.90 14.54
N ARG A 100 -1.57 6.32 15.16
CA ARG A 100 -0.24 6.17 14.53
C ARG A 100 -0.26 5.36 13.26
N VAL A 101 -1.15 4.37 13.16
CA VAL A 101 -1.32 3.56 11.96
C VAL A 101 -2.41 4.07 11.02
N GLY A 102 -2.86 5.31 11.18
CA GLY A 102 -3.75 5.99 10.24
C GLY A 102 -5.22 5.58 10.34
N PHE A 103 -5.67 5.16 11.52
CA PHE A 103 -7.09 4.94 11.83
C PHE A 103 -7.62 6.05 12.74
N GLU A 104 -8.61 6.80 12.25
CA GLU A 104 -9.33 7.81 13.05
C GLU A 104 -10.25 7.18 14.11
N ASP A 105 -10.86 6.04 13.78
CA ASP A 105 -11.79 5.34 14.66
C ASP A 105 -11.14 4.09 15.26
N MET A 106 -10.93 4.11 16.59
CA MET A 106 -10.36 3.00 17.35
C MET A 106 -11.23 1.73 17.32
N ASN A 107 -12.56 1.85 17.28
CA ASN A 107 -13.47 0.72 17.20
C ASN A 107 -13.35 0.05 15.83
N TYR A 108 -13.30 0.84 14.75
CA TYR A 108 -13.09 0.34 13.40
C TYR A 108 -11.73 -0.35 13.27
N PHE A 109 -10.66 0.27 13.78
CA PHE A 109 -9.34 -0.36 13.89
C PHE A 109 -9.42 -1.70 14.62
N SER A 110 -10.03 -1.73 15.80
CA SER A 110 -10.10 -2.95 16.63
C SER A 110 -10.88 -4.08 15.94
N GLN A 111 -11.98 -3.75 15.25
CA GLN A 111 -12.76 -4.70 14.47
C GLN A 111 -11.95 -5.26 13.30
N ARG A 112 -11.30 -4.39 12.52
CA ARG A 112 -10.45 -4.78 11.39
C ARG A 112 -9.25 -5.61 11.82
N PHE A 113 -8.58 -5.19 12.88
CA PHE A 113 -7.45 -5.94 13.46
C PHE A 113 -7.90 -7.34 13.88
N LYS A 114 -9.04 -7.48 14.58
CA LYS A 114 -9.57 -8.81 14.94
C LYS A 114 -9.92 -9.66 13.72
N GLN A 115 -10.51 -9.07 12.67
CA GLN A 115 -10.84 -9.79 11.44
C GLN A 115 -9.59 -10.35 10.75
N ILE A 116 -8.51 -9.57 10.71
CA ILE A 116 -7.28 -9.91 9.98
C ILE A 116 -6.34 -10.79 10.81
N VAL A 117 -6.26 -10.54 12.12
CA VAL A 117 -5.28 -11.17 13.02
C VAL A 117 -5.90 -12.30 13.84
N GLY A 118 -7.23 -12.36 13.95
CA GLY A 118 -7.97 -13.34 14.77
C GLY A 118 -8.08 -12.98 16.25
N LEU A 119 -7.32 -12.01 16.73
CA LEU A 119 -7.31 -11.53 18.12
C LEU A 119 -7.64 -10.04 18.17
N THR A 120 -8.29 -9.58 19.24
CA THR A 120 -8.40 -8.13 19.48
C THR A 120 -7.01 -7.52 19.72
N PRO A 121 -6.80 -6.22 19.44
CA PRO A 121 -5.54 -5.54 19.75
C PRO A 121 -5.11 -5.73 21.22
N ARG A 122 -6.07 -5.69 22.15
CA ARG A 122 -5.83 -5.90 23.59
C ARG A 122 -5.37 -7.32 23.90
N GLN A 123 -5.97 -8.34 23.30
CA GLN A 123 -5.53 -9.74 23.45
C GLN A 123 -4.15 -9.94 22.85
N TYR A 124 -3.89 -9.37 21.67
CA TYR A 124 -2.60 -9.44 21.00
C TYR A 124 -1.48 -8.82 21.85
N LYS A 125 -1.72 -7.62 22.40
CA LYS A 125 -0.78 -6.93 23.31
C LYS A 125 -0.45 -7.71 24.58
N LYS A 126 -1.39 -8.50 25.10
CA LYS A 126 -1.19 -9.31 26.31
C LYS A 126 -0.51 -10.67 26.05
N GLY A 127 -0.08 -10.95 24.83
CA GLY A 127 0.55 -12.24 24.50
C GLY A 127 -0.44 -13.38 24.23
N GLY A 128 -1.69 -13.07 23.84
CA GLY A 128 -2.61 -14.08 23.29
C GLY A 128 -3.28 -15.01 24.30
N GLN A 129 -3.56 -14.56 25.53
CA GLN A 129 -4.39 -15.33 26.45
C GLN A 129 -5.88 -15.13 26.12
N MET A 130 -6.54 -16.21 25.69
CA MET A 130 -7.99 -16.39 25.78
C MET A 130 -8.38 -16.73 27.21
#